data_AF-A0A6M1SB19-F1
#
_entry.id   AF-A0A6M1SB19-F1
#
_cell.length_a   1.000
_cell.length_b   1.000
_cell.length_c   1.000
_cell.angle_alpha   90.00
_cell.angle_beta   90.00
_cell.angle_gamma   90.00
#
_symmetry.space_group_name_H-M   'P 1'
#
loop_
_entity.id
_entity.type
_entity.pdbx_description
1 polymer ?
#
loop_
_entity_poly.entity_id
_entity_poly.type
_entity_poly.pdbx_seq_one_letter_code
_entity_poly.pdbx_strand_id
1 'polypeptide(L)'
;MGGINPAGRTSGHQAFRRTVLDALPADQQRQTLEGLAALMRLAEHSDHGWQDSTGQPIDSPASLLREQVLDHTLIRRNEDPRFQAPGLPANRRAELALAEPVRVTLRRKQLPEQLPEGWEVRELDAREVEVTLPAGMLEVLLPDTQEPKVKAAAQLPSGFDPASLYRSVHHPRGLAMAIFGASDCLGASGLDWETLRQQLNPDHIAVYAGNSIGQLDDEGWGGLLKSLVSGQRATSKQMPLGYGQMPADFLNAYVLGSVGGTGAALGACASFLYNLRLGIDDIRAGRRRVVMVGTADAPITPEIIEGFRAMGALADDASLKALDAVTLLTDADYQRACRPFARNCGFTMAEASQFVLLMDDTLALTLGADILGAVPDVFVNADGYKRSISAPGIGNYITLGKAAALVRNMLGETALKERTYLHAHGTSTPKNRTTESHVFDEIARANGIEQWPVVAIKAFIGHSQGSAAGDQLASALGSFAHGLLPGIPTLDAVADDVYAERLRFFTTPQAFSADAAFINAKGFGGNNATGVVLSPQVTEQLLLQRHGSAAVEAWKAKRETVRAQAAAYLSEADKGHYAPRYQFGEAVLEGPELDIRADRIHIPGYHQAVSLNVDNPFGSLNGEGQS
;
A
#
# COMPACT_ATOMS: atom_id res chain seq x y z
N MET A 1 -6.74 -10.84 5.11
CA MET A 1 -5.79 -9.81 4.64
C MET A 1 -5.08 -10.36 3.42
N GLY A 2 -4.81 -9.52 2.43
CA GLY A 2 -4.02 -9.86 1.25
C GLY A 2 -3.41 -8.61 0.63
N GLY A 3 -2.53 -8.81 -0.35
CA GLY A 3 -1.70 -7.74 -0.86
C GLY A 3 -0.32 -8.20 -1.33
N ILE A 4 0.47 -7.22 -1.73
CA ILE A 4 1.82 -7.40 -2.27
C ILE A 4 2.67 -6.19 -1.90
N ASN A 5 3.91 -6.44 -1.48
CA ASN A 5 4.92 -5.42 -1.22
C ASN A 5 6.32 -5.97 -1.57
N PRO A 6 7.41 -5.24 -1.33
CA PRO A 6 8.77 -5.68 -1.66
C PRO A 6 9.22 -6.99 -0.98
N ALA A 7 8.57 -7.39 0.12
CA ALA A 7 8.83 -8.67 0.78
C ALA A 7 7.99 -9.83 0.23
N GLY A 8 7.08 -9.57 -0.72
CA GLY A 8 6.23 -10.56 -1.36
C GLY A 8 4.75 -10.43 -0.99
N ARG A 9 4.02 -11.53 -1.20
CA ARG A 9 2.58 -11.64 -0.94
C ARG A 9 2.30 -11.50 0.56
N THR A 10 1.28 -10.74 0.96
CA THR A 10 1.01 -10.52 2.40
C THR A 10 0.06 -11.52 3.04
N SER A 11 -0.84 -12.12 2.25
CA SER A 11 -1.67 -13.23 2.73
C SER A 11 -0.81 -14.45 3.08
N GLY A 12 -1.29 -15.28 4.02
CA GLY A 12 -0.51 -16.40 4.56
C GLY A 12 0.80 -15.97 5.24
N HIS A 13 0.92 -14.69 5.60
CA HIS A 13 2.09 -14.09 6.25
C HIS A 13 3.41 -14.27 5.48
N GLN A 14 3.38 -14.50 4.16
CA GLN A 14 4.58 -14.74 3.35
C GLN A 14 5.57 -13.56 3.42
N ALA A 15 5.09 -12.33 3.23
CA ALA A 15 5.89 -11.12 3.35
C ALA A 15 6.49 -10.94 4.76
N PHE A 16 5.73 -11.26 5.81
CA PHE A 16 6.27 -11.22 7.18
C PHE A 16 7.38 -12.26 7.35
N ARG A 17 7.16 -13.50 6.90
CA ARG A 17 8.16 -14.57 6.94
C ARG A 17 9.46 -14.18 6.24
N ARG A 18 9.38 -13.48 5.10
CA ARG A 18 10.57 -12.94 4.41
C ARG A 18 11.38 -11.97 5.28
N THR A 19 10.75 -11.19 6.16
CA THR A 19 11.44 -10.24 7.06
C THR A 19 12.07 -10.89 8.28
N VAL A 20 11.63 -12.09 8.67
CA VAL A 20 12.17 -12.84 9.82
C VAL A 20 12.75 -14.19 9.41
N LEU A 21 13.12 -14.34 8.14
CA LEU A 21 13.42 -15.62 7.50
C LEU A 21 14.37 -16.48 8.32
N ASP A 22 15.50 -15.92 8.75
CA ASP A 22 16.54 -16.67 9.45
C ASP A 22 16.15 -17.09 10.88
N ALA A 23 15.08 -16.51 11.44
CA ALA A 23 14.52 -16.91 12.73
C ALA A 23 13.43 -17.99 12.62
N LEU A 24 13.01 -18.34 11.40
CA LEU A 24 11.96 -19.33 11.17
C LEU A 24 12.50 -20.77 11.20
N PRO A 25 11.64 -21.75 11.53
CA PRO A 25 11.90 -23.17 11.26
C PRO A 25 12.26 -23.44 9.80
N ALA A 26 13.11 -24.44 9.56
CA ALA A 26 13.67 -24.72 8.22
C ALA A 26 12.61 -25.04 7.15
N ASP A 27 11.50 -25.66 7.52
CA ASP A 27 10.36 -25.92 6.65
C ASP A 27 9.65 -24.63 6.21
N GLN A 28 9.48 -23.68 7.14
CA GLN A 28 8.90 -22.38 6.82
C GLN A 28 9.84 -21.53 5.99
N GLN A 29 11.16 -21.60 6.23
CA GLN A 29 12.14 -20.95 5.38
C GLN A 29 12.05 -21.47 3.94
N ARG A 30 12.02 -22.80 3.77
CA ARG A 30 11.88 -23.44 2.47
C ARG A 30 10.60 -23.01 1.76
N GLN A 31 9.44 -23.09 2.42
CA GLN A 31 8.16 -22.67 1.86
C GLN A 31 8.13 -21.19 1.44
N THR A 32 8.78 -20.32 2.23
CA THR A 32 8.84 -18.89 1.93
C THR A 32 9.69 -18.64 0.68
N LEU A 33 10.83 -19.31 0.55
CA LEU A 33 11.72 -19.17 -0.60
C LEU A 33 11.14 -19.79 -1.87
N GLU A 34 10.48 -20.95 -1.77
CA GLU A 34 9.73 -21.56 -2.88
C GLU A 34 8.60 -20.64 -3.37
N GLY A 35 7.80 -20.10 -2.45
CA GLY A 35 6.73 -19.16 -2.78
C GLY A 35 7.22 -17.88 -3.44
N LEU A 36 8.35 -17.34 -2.97
CA LEU A 36 8.98 -16.19 -3.60
C LEU A 36 9.58 -16.53 -4.97
N ALA A 37 10.26 -17.67 -5.11
CA ALA A 37 10.78 -18.12 -6.40
C ALA A 37 9.66 -18.27 -7.45
N ALA A 38 8.51 -18.81 -7.03
CA ALA A 38 7.32 -18.91 -7.87
C ALA A 38 6.73 -17.54 -8.24
N LEU A 39 6.56 -16.67 -7.25
CA LEU A 39 6.07 -15.30 -7.44
C LEU A 39 6.97 -14.51 -8.42
N MET A 40 8.28 -14.69 -8.30
CA MET A 40 9.31 -14.05 -9.14
C MET A 40 9.48 -14.72 -10.51
N ARG A 41 8.74 -15.82 -10.79
CA ARG A 41 8.84 -16.63 -12.02
C ARG A 41 10.24 -17.22 -12.26
N LEU A 42 10.98 -17.47 -11.19
CA LEU A 42 12.26 -18.17 -11.23
C LEU A 42 12.09 -19.69 -11.23
N ALA A 43 10.99 -20.16 -10.65
CA ALA A 43 10.57 -21.56 -10.70
C ALA A 43 9.06 -21.64 -10.94
N GLU A 44 8.61 -22.65 -11.66
CA GLU A 44 7.20 -22.94 -11.89
C GLU A 44 6.86 -24.31 -11.29
N HIS A 45 5.69 -24.44 -10.67
CA HIS A 45 5.24 -25.71 -10.10
C HIS A 45 4.20 -26.36 -11.00
N SER A 46 4.51 -27.53 -11.57
CA SER A 46 3.60 -28.33 -12.41
C SER A 46 3.14 -29.62 -11.69
N ASP A 47 2.33 -30.43 -12.37
CA ASP A 47 1.96 -31.78 -11.91
C ASP A 47 3.19 -32.70 -11.75
N HIS A 48 4.31 -32.38 -12.40
CA HIS A 48 5.58 -33.13 -12.33
C HIS A 48 6.57 -32.54 -11.31
N GLY A 49 6.15 -31.56 -10.51
CA GLY A 49 7.00 -30.86 -9.54
C GLY A 49 7.52 -29.52 -10.06
N TRP A 50 8.56 -29.01 -9.40
CA TRP A 50 9.17 -27.73 -9.73
C TRP A 50 10.05 -27.82 -10.98
N GLN A 51 10.02 -26.77 -11.81
CA GLN A 51 10.85 -26.62 -13.00
C GLN A 51 11.40 -25.19 -13.13
N ASP A 52 12.52 -25.02 -13.82
CA ASP A 52 13.11 -23.72 -14.13
C ASP A 52 12.43 -23.03 -15.31
N SER A 53 12.85 -21.81 -15.63
CA SER A 53 12.32 -21.03 -16.78
C SER A 53 12.53 -21.69 -18.15
N THR A 54 13.36 -22.72 -18.25
CA THR A 54 13.62 -23.50 -19.47
C THR A 54 12.85 -24.83 -19.52
N GLY A 55 12.08 -25.13 -18.46
CA GLY A 55 11.32 -26.37 -18.31
C GLY A 55 12.13 -27.55 -17.77
N GLN A 56 13.33 -27.32 -17.23
CA GLN A 56 14.14 -28.37 -16.59
C GLN A 56 13.68 -28.58 -15.14
N PRO A 57 13.55 -29.82 -14.66
CA PRO A 57 13.16 -30.10 -13.27
C PRO A 57 14.14 -29.50 -12.24
N ILE A 58 13.60 -28.94 -11.16
CA ILE A 58 14.35 -28.46 -9.99
C ILE A 58 13.89 -29.23 -8.74
N ASP A 59 14.79 -29.95 -8.07
CA ASP A 59 14.43 -30.70 -6.86
C ASP A 59 14.25 -29.81 -5.61
N SER A 60 14.98 -28.70 -5.51
CA SER A 60 14.92 -27.79 -4.35
C SER A 60 15.09 -26.31 -4.78
N PRO A 61 14.02 -25.65 -5.23
CA PRO A 61 14.06 -24.23 -5.61
C PRO A 61 14.56 -23.35 -4.47
N ALA A 62 14.13 -23.63 -3.23
CA ALA A 62 14.54 -22.88 -2.04
C ALA A 62 16.06 -22.86 -1.82
N SER A 63 16.77 -23.94 -2.18
CA SER A 63 18.22 -24.00 -2.01
C SER A 63 18.94 -23.42 -3.23
N LEU A 64 18.48 -23.78 -4.43
CA LEU A 64 19.11 -23.38 -5.69
C LEU A 64 18.99 -21.87 -5.96
N LEU A 65 17.83 -21.29 -5.66
CA LEU A 65 17.47 -19.90 -6.00
C LEU A 65 17.56 -18.96 -4.79
N ARG A 66 18.11 -19.42 -3.65
CA ARG A 66 18.10 -18.66 -2.39
C ARG A 66 18.68 -17.26 -2.56
N GLU A 67 19.92 -17.16 -3.05
CA GLU A 67 20.61 -15.88 -3.18
C GLU A 67 19.85 -14.94 -4.13
N GLN A 68 19.44 -15.46 -5.29
CA GLN A 68 18.66 -14.68 -6.26
C GLN A 68 17.35 -14.14 -5.66
N VAL A 69 16.62 -14.96 -4.90
CA VAL A 69 15.40 -14.51 -4.20
C VAL A 69 15.73 -13.43 -3.16
N LEU A 70 16.80 -13.61 -2.39
CA LEU A 70 17.16 -12.67 -1.33
C LEU A 70 17.63 -11.32 -1.88
N ASP A 71 18.42 -11.32 -2.95
CA ASP A 71 18.99 -10.12 -3.57
C ASP A 71 17.96 -9.30 -4.35
N HIS A 72 16.90 -9.95 -4.84
CA HIS A 72 15.86 -9.35 -5.67
C HIS A 72 14.50 -9.20 -4.94
N THR A 73 14.55 -9.13 -3.61
CA THR A 73 13.42 -8.76 -2.73
C THR A 73 13.85 -7.64 -1.77
N LEU A 74 12.90 -7.07 -1.02
CA LEU A 74 13.15 -5.99 -0.05
C LEU A 74 13.70 -4.70 -0.70
N ILE A 75 14.21 -3.78 0.10
CA ILE A 75 14.97 -2.62 -0.38
C ILE A 75 16.23 -3.10 -1.12
N ARG A 76 16.48 -2.54 -2.30
CA ARG A 76 17.66 -2.82 -3.12
C ARG A 76 17.94 -1.66 -4.07
N ARG A 77 18.92 -1.83 -4.95
CA ARG A 77 19.12 -0.90 -6.06
C ARG A 77 17.87 -0.90 -6.96
N ASN A 78 17.46 0.27 -7.42
CA ASN A 78 16.31 0.44 -8.30
C ASN A 78 16.59 -0.26 -9.65
N GLU A 79 15.79 -1.28 -9.93
CA GLU A 79 15.90 -2.13 -11.11
C GLU A 79 15.13 -1.58 -12.32
N ASP A 80 14.39 -0.47 -12.16
CA ASP A 80 13.71 0.17 -13.28
C ASP A 80 14.76 0.67 -14.30
N PRO A 81 14.66 0.29 -15.59
CA PRO A 81 15.63 0.67 -16.62
C PRO A 81 15.86 2.18 -16.72
N ARG A 82 14.87 3.01 -16.38
CA ARG A 82 14.99 4.48 -16.39
C ARG A 82 16.00 4.97 -15.35
N PHE A 83 16.23 4.22 -14.27
CA PHE A 83 17.19 4.53 -13.21
C PHE A 83 18.58 3.92 -13.47
N GLN A 84 18.78 3.30 -14.63
CA GLN A 84 20.04 2.76 -15.12
C GLN A 84 20.56 3.59 -16.30
N ALA A 85 21.73 3.26 -16.85
CA ALA A 85 22.25 3.96 -18.03
C ALA A 85 21.31 3.78 -19.24
N PRO A 86 21.00 4.84 -20.02
CA PRO A 86 21.66 6.16 -20.03
C PRO A 86 21.17 7.16 -18.95
N GLY A 87 20.06 6.90 -18.27
CA GLY A 87 19.55 7.69 -17.15
C GLY A 87 18.09 8.12 -17.32
N LEU A 88 17.65 9.03 -16.45
CA LEU A 88 16.31 9.59 -16.45
C LEU A 88 16.09 10.44 -17.71
N PRO A 89 15.03 10.21 -18.50
CA PRO A 89 14.72 11.05 -19.65
C PRO A 89 14.53 12.52 -19.26
N ALA A 90 15.17 13.42 -19.99
CA ALA A 90 15.07 14.86 -19.77
C ALA A 90 15.11 15.63 -21.09
N ASN A 91 14.88 16.94 -21.01
CA ASN A 91 15.13 17.87 -22.11
C ASN A 91 15.98 19.04 -21.61
N ARG A 92 16.90 19.50 -22.43
CA ARG A 92 17.73 20.68 -22.17
C ARG A 92 17.32 21.81 -23.10
N ARG A 93 16.97 22.96 -22.54
CA ARG A 93 16.76 24.18 -23.33
C ARG A 93 18.11 24.68 -23.82
N ALA A 94 18.18 25.02 -25.11
CA ALA A 94 19.36 25.61 -25.72
C ALA A 94 18.95 26.71 -26.70
N GLU A 95 19.87 27.64 -26.93
CA GLU A 95 19.77 28.67 -27.96
C GLU A 95 20.85 28.40 -29.01
N LEU A 96 20.44 28.23 -30.25
CA LEU A 96 21.33 27.99 -31.38
C LEU A 96 21.48 29.28 -32.18
N ALA A 97 22.71 29.77 -32.34
CA ALA A 97 23.00 30.91 -33.20
C ALA A 97 23.14 30.45 -34.66
N LEU A 98 22.14 30.78 -35.48
CA LEU A 98 22.16 30.55 -36.92
C LEU A 98 22.86 31.73 -37.61
N ALA A 99 24.04 31.47 -38.18
CA ALA A 99 24.83 32.50 -38.86
C ALA A 99 24.18 32.99 -40.17
N GLU A 100 23.44 32.11 -40.83
CA GLU A 100 22.73 32.35 -42.08
C GLU A 100 21.34 31.68 -42.03
N PRO A 101 20.38 32.09 -42.89
CA PRO A 101 19.09 31.44 -42.96
C PRO A 101 19.22 29.95 -43.30
N VAL A 102 18.53 29.09 -42.56
CA VAL A 102 18.59 27.63 -42.72
C VAL A 102 17.30 27.12 -43.33
N ARG A 103 17.39 26.26 -44.34
CA ARG A 103 16.24 25.57 -44.92
C ARG A 103 16.15 24.15 -44.39
N VAL A 104 14.98 23.76 -43.91
CA VAL A 104 14.69 22.40 -43.42
C VAL A 104 13.40 21.88 -44.03
N THR A 105 13.29 20.56 -44.19
CA THR A 105 12.05 19.90 -44.60
C THR A 105 11.38 19.29 -43.38
N LEU A 106 10.08 19.58 -43.20
CA LEU A 106 9.26 19.04 -42.11
C LEU A 106 7.99 18.40 -42.69
N ARG A 107 7.38 17.47 -41.95
CA ARG A 107 5.99 17.09 -42.24
C ARG A 107 5.09 18.26 -41.85
N ARG A 108 4.06 18.55 -42.65
CA ARG A 108 3.10 19.63 -42.39
C ARG A 108 2.51 19.58 -40.98
N LYS A 109 2.23 18.38 -40.47
CA LYS A 109 1.69 18.16 -39.11
C LYS A 109 2.66 18.48 -37.96
N GLN A 110 3.93 18.72 -38.26
CA GLN A 110 4.97 19.09 -37.29
C GLN A 110 5.21 20.60 -37.25
N LEU A 111 4.57 21.38 -38.13
CA LEU A 111 4.58 22.83 -38.02
C LEU A 111 3.83 23.26 -36.76
N PRO A 112 4.36 24.24 -36.01
CA PRO A 112 3.59 24.93 -34.99
C PRO A 112 2.30 25.51 -35.56
N GLU A 113 1.20 25.49 -34.79
CA GLU A 113 -0.04 26.16 -35.18
C GLU A 113 0.15 27.67 -35.33
N GLN A 114 1.04 28.24 -34.51
CA GLN A 114 1.51 29.62 -34.61
C GLN A 114 2.98 29.59 -35.04
N LEU A 115 3.24 29.97 -36.29
CA LEU A 115 4.60 30.01 -36.81
C LEU A 115 5.43 31.06 -36.04
N PRO A 116 6.65 30.73 -35.63
CA PRO A 116 7.57 31.71 -35.06
C PRO A 116 7.85 32.86 -36.05
N GLU A 117 8.15 34.04 -35.51
CA GLU A 117 8.41 35.23 -36.31
C GLU A 117 9.58 35.00 -37.29
N GLY A 118 9.41 35.44 -38.54
CA GLY A 118 10.42 35.33 -39.59
C GLY A 118 10.54 33.95 -40.24
N TRP A 119 9.79 32.93 -39.81
CA TRP A 119 9.75 31.64 -40.49
C TRP A 119 8.96 31.74 -41.79
N GLU A 120 9.58 31.33 -42.91
CA GLU A 120 8.91 31.24 -44.21
C GLU A 120 8.61 29.79 -44.55
N VAL A 121 7.38 29.48 -44.97
CA VAL A 121 6.95 28.10 -45.30
C VAL A 121 6.59 28.01 -46.78
N ARG A 122 7.22 27.08 -47.50
CA ARG A 122 6.94 26.75 -48.90
C ARG A 122 6.42 25.32 -49.00
N GLU A 123 5.26 25.15 -49.64
CA GLU A 123 4.70 23.82 -49.87
C GLU A 123 5.57 23.04 -50.86
N LEU A 124 5.94 21.80 -50.50
CA LEU A 124 6.58 20.86 -51.41
C LEU A 124 5.54 19.88 -51.97
N ASP A 125 4.74 19.29 -51.09
CA ASP A 125 3.60 18.44 -51.44
C ASP A 125 2.50 18.45 -50.36
N ALA A 126 1.55 17.50 -50.44
CA ALA A 126 0.44 17.37 -49.50
C ALA A 126 0.86 17.03 -48.05
N ARG A 127 2.05 16.48 -47.84
CA ARG A 127 2.56 15.99 -46.55
C ARG A 127 3.79 16.74 -46.06
N GLU A 128 4.60 17.29 -46.94
CA GLU A 128 5.88 17.92 -46.62
C GLU A 128 5.91 19.40 -47.02
N VAL A 129 6.63 20.16 -46.21
CA VAL A 129 6.87 21.60 -46.38
C VAL A 129 8.36 21.87 -46.21
N GLU A 130 8.86 22.84 -46.96
CA GLU A 130 10.17 23.44 -46.73
C GLU A 130 9.97 24.68 -45.84
N VAL A 131 10.74 24.79 -44.78
CA VAL A 131 10.73 25.91 -43.85
C VAL A 131 12.08 26.60 -43.91
N THR A 132 12.09 27.90 -44.16
CA THR A 132 13.28 28.75 -44.03
C THR A 132 13.24 29.44 -42.68
N LEU A 133 14.19 29.11 -41.81
CA LEU A 133 14.44 29.78 -40.54
C LEU A 133 15.40 30.95 -40.78
N PRO A 134 15.12 32.16 -40.25
CA PRO A 134 16.01 33.30 -40.44
C PRO A 134 17.34 33.12 -39.69
N ALA A 135 18.37 33.85 -40.11
CA ALA A 135 19.58 33.99 -39.30
C ALA A 135 19.23 34.67 -37.95
N GLY A 136 19.92 34.29 -36.88
CA GLY A 136 19.62 34.77 -35.52
C GLY A 136 19.61 33.66 -34.49
N MET A 137 18.90 33.88 -33.37
CA MET A 137 18.80 32.89 -32.30
C MET A 137 17.58 31.99 -32.51
N LEU A 138 17.79 30.69 -32.45
CA LEU A 138 16.75 29.68 -32.46
C LEU A 138 16.70 28.98 -31.10
N GLU A 139 15.59 29.12 -30.39
CA GLU A 139 15.34 28.34 -29.19
C GLU A 139 14.96 26.90 -29.54
N VAL A 140 15.60 25.94 -28.87
CA VAL A 140 15.34 24.51 -29.05
C VAL A 140 15.25 23.80 -27.71
N LEU A 141 14.53 22.66 -27.71
CA LEU A 141 14.61 21.65 -26.67
C LEU A 141 15.37 20.46 -27.23
N LEU A 142 16.50 20.13 -26.60
CA LEU A 142 17.35 19.00 -26.96
C LEU A 142 17.02 17.82 -26.04
N PRO A 143 16.76 16.61 -26.57
CA PRO A 143 16.67 15.41 -25.76
C PRO A 143 17.95 15.21 -24.93
N ASP A 144 17.80 14.88 -23.66
CA ASP A 144 18.88 14.71 -22.70
C ASP A 144 18.57 13.53 -21.76
N THR A 145 19.58 13.08 -21.01
CA THR A 145 19.43 12.06 -19.97
C THR A 145 20.19 12.50 -18.72
N GLN A 146 19.53 12.43 -17.57
CA GLN A 146 20.13 12.80 -16.28
C GLN A 146 20.48 11.56 -15.47
N GLU A 147 21.65 11.58 -14.81
CA GLU A 147 21.99 10.54 -13.86
C GLU A 147 21.03 10.60 -12.65
N PRO A 148 20.36 9.48 -12.30
CA PRO A 148 19.51 9.42 -11.12
C PRO A 148 20.37 9.56 -9.86
N LYS A 149 19.95 10.46 -8.96
CA LYS A 149 20.64 10.72 -7.68
C LYS A 149 20.14 9.85 -6.54
N VAL A 150 19.01 9.17 -6.73
CA VAL A 150 18.43 8.21 -5.79
C VAL A 150 18.37 6.88 -6.51
N LYS A 151 19.23 5.95 -6.11
CA LYS A 151 19.30 4.62 -6.72
C LYS A 151 18.78 3.50 -5.81
N ALA A 152 18.36 3.79 -4.58
CA ALA A 152 17.67 2.83 -3.72
C ALA A 152 16.16 2.90 -3.91
N ALA A 153 15.50 1.75 -4.04
CA ALA A 153 14.06 1.62 -4.01
C ALA A 153 13.65 0.27 -3.42
N ALA A 154 12.42 0.16 -2.95
CA ALA A 154 11.83 -1.12 -2.58
C ALA A 154 10.69 -1.43 -3.56
N GLN A 155 11.05 -2.17 -4.61
CA GLN A 155 10.14 -2.63 -5.65
C GLN A 155 9.54 -3.97 -5.26
N LEU A 156 8.38 -4.33 -5.83
CA LEU A 156 7.85 -5.69 -5.74
C LEU A 156 8.93 -6.73 -6.14
N PRO A 157 8.86 -7.99 -5.67
CA PRO A 157 9.84 -9.01 -6.01
C PRO A 157 10.07 -9.09 -7.52
N SER A 158 11.33 -9.10 -7.94
CA SER A 158 11.68 -8.99 -9.36
C SER A 158 11.07 -10.13 -10.17
N GLY A 159 10.53 -9.81 -11.35
CA GLY A 159 9.80 -10.76 -12.18
C GLY A 159 8.29 -10.85 -11.90
N PHE A 160 7.82 -10.37 -10.74
CA PHE A 160 6.39 -10.28 -10.46
C PHE A 160 5.76 -9.04 -11.10
N ASP A 161 4.81 -9.26 -12.01
CA ASP A 161 4.01 -8.21 -12.63
C ASP A 161 2.50 -8.49 -12.47
N PRO A 162 1.78 -7.74 -11.60
CA PRO A 162 0.35 -7.95 -11.41
C PRO A 162 -0.47 -7.65 -12.67
N ALA A 163 0.02 -6.81 -13.58
CA ALA A 163 -0.69 -6.48 -14.82
C ALA A 163 -0.78 -7.68 -15.77
N SER A 164 0.15 -8.63 -15.67
CA SER A 164 0.16 -9.84 -16.50
C SER A 164 -0.85 -10.92 -16.08
N LEU A 165 -1.50 -10.77 -14.92
CA LEU A 165 -2.40 -11.79 -14.35
C LEU A 165 -3.86 -11.67 -14.82
N TYR A 166 -4.19 -10.59 -15.54
CA TYR A 166 -5.55 -10.33 -16.02
C TYR A 166 -5.50 -9.37 -17.22
N ARG A 167 -6.66 -9.08 -17.83
CA ARG A 167 -6.75 -8.12 -18.93
C ARG A 167 -6.60 -6.68 -18.43
N SER A 168 -5.37 -6.21 -18.28
CA SER A 168 -4.98 -4.94 -17.64
C SER A 168 -4.79 -3.75 -18.59
N VAL A 169 -5.41 -3.77 -19.77
CA VAL A 169 -5.10 -2.84 -20.87
C VAL A 169 -5.33 -1.37 -20.49
N HIS A 170 -4.23 -0.60 -20.45
CA HIS A 170 -4.13 0.81 -20.01
C HIS A 170 -4.35 1.06 -18.51
N HIS A 171 -4.26 0.04 -17.66
CA HIS A 171 -4.36 0.25 -16.22
C HIS A 171 -3.03 0.75 -15.66
N PRO A 172 -3.02 1.84 -14.88
CA PRO A 172 -1.91 2.17 -14.01
C PRO A 172 -1.46 0.99 -13.16
N ARG A 173 -0.16 0.91 -12.88
CA ARG A 173 0.46 -0.12 -12.03
C ARG A 173 -0.23 -0.22 -10.67
N GLY A 174 -0.58 0.91 -10.07
CA GLY A 174 -1.33 0.95 -8.81
C GLY A 174 -2.69 0.25 -8.87
N LEU A 175 -3.40 0.32 -10.01
CA LEU A 175 -4.70 -0.36 -10.18
C LEU A 175 -4.52 -1.87 -10.42
N ALA A 176 -3.48 -2.28 -11.13
CA ALA A 176 -3.12 -3.69 -11.25
C ALA A 176 -2.78 -4.31 -9.89
N MET A 177 -2.00 -3.59 -9.08
CA MET A 177 -1.70 -3.99 -7.71
C MET A 177 -2.96 -4.02 -6.82
N ALA A 178 -3.92 -3.11 -7.03
CA ALA A 178 -5.18 -3.09 -6.29
C ALA A 178 -6.04 -4.33 -6.59
N ILE A 179 -6.21 -4.68 -7.88
CA ILE A 179 -6.95 -5.88 -8.29
C ILE A 179 -6.30 -7.14 -7.72
N PHE A 180 -4.97 -7.26 -7.81
CA PHE A 180 -4.26 -8.39 -7.21
C PHE A 180 -4.48 -8.44 -5.70
N GLY A 181 -4.22 -7.36 -4.98
CA GLY A 181 -4.28 -7.33 -3.51
C GLY A 181 -5.67 -7.59 -2.94
N ALA A 182 -6.71 -7.07 -3.58
CA ALA A 182 -8.10 -7.34 -3.19
C ALA A 182 -8.49 -8.79 -3.47
N SER A 183 -8.11 -9.34 -4.63
CA SER A 183 -8.37 -10.74 -4.98
C SER A 183 -7.64 -11.70 -4.04
N ASP A 184 -6.39 -11.38 -3.69
CA ASP A 184 -5.60 -12.11 -2.72
C ASP A 184 -6.24 -12.07 -1.32
N CYS A 185 -6.78 -10.91 -0.92
CA CYS A 185 -7.51 -10.80 0.34
C CYS A 185 -8.80 -11.66 0.36
N LEU A 186 -9.52 -11.73 -0.76
CA LEU A 186 -10.72 -12.58 -0.89
C LEU A 186 -10.35 -14.06 -0.85
N GLY A 187 -9.38 -14.49 -1.65
CA GLY A 187 -8.92 -15.89 -1.66
C GLY A 187 -8.41 -16.34 -0.29
N ALA A 188 -7.60 -15.50 0.36
CA ALA A 188 -7.07 -15.79 1.68
C ALA A 188 -8.11 -15.73 2.81
N SER A 189 -9.29 -15.16 2.56
CA SER A 189 -10.40 -15.20 3.54
C SER A 189 -11.03 -16.57 3.65
N GLY A 190 -10.89 -17.42 2.63
CA GLY A 190 -11.58 -18.71 2.52
C GLY A 190 -13.10 -18.58 2.26
N LEU A 191 -13.65 -17.36 2.20
CA LEU A 191 -15.06 -17.12 1.97
C LEU A 191 -15.35 -16.96 0.48
N ASP A 192 -16.39 -17.65 -0.01
CA ASP A 192 -16.91 -17.41 -1.35
C ASP A 192 -17.67 -16.07 -1.40
N TRP A 193 -17.17 -15.15 -2.23
CA TRP A 193 -17.70 -13.79 -2.29
C TRP A 193 -19.16 -13.75 -2.77
N GLU A 194 -19.54 -14.56 -3.76
CA GLU A 194 -20.92 -14.54 -4.26
C GLU A 194 -21.90 -15.04 -3.19
N THR A 195 -21.57 -16.15 -2.52
CA THR A 195 -22.36 -16.71 -1.44
C THR A 195 -22.50 -15.74 -0.26
N LEU A 196 -21.42 -15.03 0.07
CA LEU A 196 -21.44 -13.99 1.10
C LEU A 196 -22.33 -12.82 0.67
N ARG A 197 -22.14 -12.30 -0.54
CA ARG A 197 -22.88 -11.16 -1.07
C ARG A 197 -24.39 -11.40 -1.08
N GLN A 198 -24.84 -12.62 -1.35
CA GLN A 198 -26.27 -12.97 -1.32
C GLN A 198 -26.90 -12.98 0.07
N GLN A 199 -26.10 -13.06 1.14
CA GLN A 199 -26.58 -13.05 2.52
C GLN A 199 -26.63 -11.63 3.13
N LEU A 200 -26.19 -10.63 2.37
CA LEU A 200 -26.10 -9.25 2.83
C LEU A 200 -27.13 -8.39 2.10
N ASN A 201 -27.63 -7.36 2.79
CA ASN A 201 -28.27 -6.25 2.09
C ASN A 201 -27.22 -5.61 1.17
N PRO A 202 -27.58 -5.22 -0.07
CA PRO A 202 -26.61 -4.70 -1.02
C PRO A 202 -25.84 -3.47 -0.49
N ASP A 203 -26.49 -2.67 0.34
CA ASP A 203 -25.94 -1.50 1.02
C ASP A 203 -25.26 -1.82 2.36
N HIS A 204 -25.13 -3.07 2.79
CA HIS A 204 -24.33 -3.42 3.97
C HIS A 204 -22.86 -3.73 3.66
N ILE A 205 -22.44 -3.54 2.41
CA ILE A 205 -21.07 -3.70 1.93
C ILE A 205 -20.44 -2.32 1.79
N ALA A 206 -19.15 -2.17 2.07
CA ALA A 206 -18.40 -0.97 1.67
C ALA A 206 -16.96 -1.24 1.22
N VAL A 207 -16.41 -0.32 0.43
CA VAL A 207 -15.01 -0.29 0.02
C VAL A 207 -14.40 1.07 0.33
N TYR A 208 -13.42 1.11 1.22
CA TYR A 208 -12.62 2.30 1.49
C TYR A 208 -11.18 2.06 1.05
N ALA A 209 -10.83 2.56 -0.13
CA ALA A 209 -9.51 2.35 -0.71
C ALA A 209 -9.05 3.49 -1.61
N GLY A 210 -7.74 3.66 -1.72
CA GLY A 210 -7.16 4.68 -2.58
C GLY A 210 -5.65 4.63 -2.64
N ASN A 211 -5.04 5.68 -3.19
CA ASN A 211 -3.62 5.95 -3.11
C ASN A 211 -3.40 7.39 -2.66
N SER A 212 -2.19 7.69 -2.21
CA SER A 212 -1.91 8.95 -1.51
C SER A 212 -1.59 10.14 -2.43
N ILE A 213 -1.19 9.88 -3.68
CA ILE A 213 -0.63 10.90 -4.59
C ILE A 213 -1.31 10.96 -5.98
N GLY A 214 -2.23 10.04 -6.27
CA GLY A 214 -2.72 9.78 -7.63
C GLY A 214 -1.86 8.74 -8.36
N GLN A 215 -2.30 8.36 -9.57
CA GLN A 215 -1.62 7.37 -10.41
C GLN A 215 -0.78 8.16 -11.39
N LEU A 216 0.51 8.28 -11.09
CA LEU A 216 1.43 9.20 -11.76
C LEU A 216 2.38 8.50 -12.75
N ASP A 217 2.03 7.28 -13.15
CA ASP A 217 2.59 6.59 -14.30
C ASP A 217 1.92 7.03 -15.62
N ASP A 218 2.42 6.52 -16.75
CA ASP A 218 2.05 7.00 -18.09
C ASP A 218 0.59 6.64 -18.46
N GLU A 219 0.04 5.58 -17.89
CA GLU A 219 -1.34 5.16 -18.03
C GLU A 219 -2.32 6.06 -17.25
N GLY A 220 -1.84 6.81 -16.26
CA GLY A 220 -2.61 7.73 -15.43
C GLY A 220 -2.28 9.20 -15.68
N TRP A 221 -2.23 9.98 -14.59
CA TRP A 221 -1.91 11.41 -14.62
C TRP A 221 -0.47 11.71 -15.04
N GLY A 222 0.47 10.77 -14.93
CA GLY A 222 1.84 10.98 -15.42
C GLY A 222 1.85 11.25 -16.92
N GLY A 223 1.19 10.39 -17.69
CA GLY A 223 1.06 10.56 -19.13
C GLY A 223 0.18 11.76 -19.51
N LEU A 224 -0.89 12.01 -18.75
CA LEU A 224 -1.75 13.19 -18.92
C LEU A 224 -0.95 14.50 -18.82
N LEU A 225 -0.18 14.66 -17.75
CA LEU A 225 0.52 15.90 -17.44
C LEU A 225 1.69 16.14 -18.41
N LYS A 226 2.27 15.07 -18.97
CA LYS A 226 3.35 15.15 -19.95
C LYS A 226 2.89 15.31 -21.39
N SER A 227 1.64 14.95 -21.73
CA SER A 227 1.25 14.76 -23.13
C SER A 227 1.50 15.99 -24.01
N LEU A 228 1.08 17.18 -23.56
CA LEU A 228 1.20 18.40 -24.36
C LEU A 228 2.66 18.79 -24.59
N VAL A 229 3.48 18.70 -23.54
CA VAL A 229 4.91 19.09 -23.60
C VAL A 229 5.79 18.06 -24.27
N SER A 230 5.36 16.79 -24.35
CA SER A 230 6.05 15.72 -25.07
C SER A 230 5.62 15.60 -26.54
N GLY A 231 4.70 16.45 -27.02
CA GLY A 231 4.16 16.38 -28.38
C GLY A 231 3.23 15.17 -28.60
N GLN A 232 2.74 14.55 -27.53
CA GLN A 232 1.77 13.47 -27.54
C GLN A 232 0.36 13.99 -27.25
N ARG A 233 -0.64 13.12 -27.39
CA ARG A 233 -2.02 13.42 -27.00
C ARG A 233 -2.37 12.65 -25.74
N ALA A 234 -3.06 13.31 -24.81
CA ALA A 234 -3.68 12.61 -23.70
C ALA A 234 -4.69 11.58 -24.23
N THR A 235 -4.74 10.41 -23.60
CA THR A 235 -5.74 9.38 -23.91
C THR A 235 -7.02 9.63 -23.13
N SER A 236 -8.13 9.04 -23.58
CA SER A 236 -9.42 9.13 -22.86
C SER A 236 -9.40 8.47 -21.47
N LYS A 237 -8.40 7.64 -21.18
CA LYS A 237 -8.29 6.87 -19.93
C LYS A 237 -7.40 7.52 -18.87
N GLN A 238 -6.39 8.30 -19.28
CA GLN A 238 -5.41 8.87 -18.36
C GLN A 238 -6.02 9.78 -17.28
N MET A 239 -7.03 10.58 -17.65
CA MET A 239 -7.74 11.43 -16.68
C MET A 239 -8.53 10.60 -15.66
N PRO A 240 -9.49 9.73 -16.07
CA PRO A 240 -10.27 8.97 -15.10
C PRO A 240 -9.45 7.95 -14.30
N LEU A 241 -8.49 7.25 -14.92
CA LEU A 241 -7.69 6.25 -14.21
C LEU A 241 -6.63 6.85 -13.26
N GLY A 242 -6.39 8.15 -13.39
CA GLY A 242 -5.44 8.91 -12.57
C GLY A 242 -5.93 9.28 -11.16
N TYR A 243 -7.23 9.20 -10.88
CA TYR A 243 -7.81 9.62 -9.60
C TYR A 243 -7.38 8.70 -8.44
N GLY A 244 -7.03 9.32 -7.31
CA GLY A 244 -6.59 8.61 -6.11
C GLY A 244 -7.62 7.64 -5.50
N GLN A 245 -8.91 7.79 -5.79
CA GLN A 245 -9.97 6.88 -5.36
C GLN A 245 -10.13 5.64 -6.26
N MET A 246 -9.58 5.63 -7.47
CA MET A 246 -9.79 4.53 -8.43
C MET A 246 -9.45 3.12 -7.90
N PRO A 247 -8.54 2.91 -6.93
CA PRO A 247 -8.44 1.62 -6.25
C PRO A 247 -9.78 1.13 -5.64
N ALA A 248 -10.55 1.98 -4.95
CA ALA A 248 -11.88 1.61 -4.48
C ALA A 248 -12.87 1.39 -5.63
N ASP A 249 -12.85 2.28 -6.62
CA ASP A 249 -13.80 2.22 -7.73
C ASP A 249 -13.61 0.95 -8.57
N PHE A 250 -12.37 0.56 -8.84
CA PHE A 250 -12.03 -0.69 -9.54
C PHE A 250 -12.46 -1.92 -8.75
N LEU A 251 -12.34 -1.89 -7.43
CA LEU A 251 -12.82 -2.97 -6.58
C LEU A 251 -14.34 -3.09 -6.65
N ASN A 252 -15.09 -1.99 -6.52
CA ASN A 252 -16.55 -2.03 -6.65
C ASN A 252 -16.98 -2.51 -8.03
N ALA A 253 -16.39 -1.95 -9.09
CA ALA A 253 -16.80 -2.20 -10.47
C ALA A 253 -16.40 -3.58 -11.00
N TYR A 254 -15.21 -4.08 -10.64
CA TYR A 254 -14.62 -5.23 -11.33
C TYR A 254 -14.20 -6.38 -10.40
N VAL A 255 -14.15 -6.17 -9.08
CA VAL A 255 -13.79 -7.24 -8.13
C VAL A 255 -15.00 -7.70 -7.35
N LEU A 256 -15.76 -6.79 -6.72
CA LEU A 256 -16.84 -7.13 -5.81
C LEU A 256 -18.23 -7.04 -6.45
N GLY A 257 -18.39 -6.27 -7.54
CA GLY A 257 -19.71 -5.95 -8.09
C GLY A 257 -20.62 -5.26 -7.07
N SER A 258 -20.03 -4.43 -6.19
CA SER A 258 -20.73 -3.84 -5.05
C SER A 258 -21.42 -2.53 -5.42
N VAL A 259 -22.65 -2.37 -4.94
CA VAL A 259 -23.43 -1.11 -4.96
C VAL A 259 -23.42 -0.42 -3.59
N GLY A 260 -22.54 -0.87 -2.70
CA GLY A 260 -22.46 -0.44 -1.31
C GLY A 260 -21.77 0.92 -1.11
N GLY A 261 -21.41 1.20 0.13
CA GLY A 261 -20.66 2.42 0.47
C GLY A 261 -19.27 2.42 -0.17
N THR A 262 -18.80 3.59 -0.63
CA THR A 262 -17.46 3.71 -1.20
C THR A 262 -16.81 5.04 -0.88
N GLY A 263 -15.48 5.09 -0.91
CA GLY A 263 -14.71 6.33 -0.85
C GLY A 263 -13.22 6.12 -0.61
N ALA A 264 -12.48 7.22 -0.58
CA ALA A 264 -11.08 7.25 -0.20
C ALA A 264 -10.81 8.45 0.73
N ALA A 265 -10.20 8.20 1.88
CA ALA A 265 -9.70 9.24 2.77
C ALA A 265 -8.18 9.39 2.60
N LEU A 266 -7.76 10.55 2.11
CA LEU A 266 -6.36 10.85 1.84
C LEU A 266 -5.73 11.54 3.06
N GLY A 267 -4.85 10.81 3.74
CA GLY A 267 -4.08 11.26 4.91
C GLY A 267 -2.58 11.31 4.63
N ALA A 268 -2.17 11.59 3.39
CA ALA A 268 -0.79 11.42 2.90
C ALA A 268 -0.26 10.01 3.24
N CYS A 269 0.90 9.90 3.87
CA CYS A 269 1.50 8.63 4.29
C CYS A 269 0.71 7.85 5.38
N ALA A 270 -0.36 8.43 5.94
CA ALA A 270 -1.25 7.79 6.92
C ALA A 270 -2.59 7.30 6.31
N SER A 271 -2.73 7.35 4.96
CA SER A 271 -4.02 7.14 4.27
C SER A 271 -4.68 5.79 4.57
N PHE A 272 -3.92 4.69 4.67
CA PHE A 272 -4.50 3.39 5.04
C PHE A 272 -5.24 3.44 6.40
N LEU A 273 -4.69 4.12 7.41
CA LEU A 273 -5.38 4.25 8.71
C LEU A 273 -6.62 5.15 8.62
N TYR A 274 -6.62 6.16 7.74
CA TYR A 274 -7.80 6.98 7.52
C TYR A 274 -8.93 6.16 6.89
N ASN A 275 -8.62 5.34 5.88
CA ASN A 275 -9.59 4.40 5.29
C ASN A 275 -10.06 3.36 6.31
N LEU A 276 -9.15 2.85 7.15
CA LEU A 276 -9.48 1.90 8.22
C LEU A 276 -10.45 2.49 9.23
N ARG A 277 -10.25 3.76 9.61
CA ARG A 277 -11.16 4.49 10.49
C ARG A 277 -12.57 4.59 9.89
N LEU A 278 -12.70 4.90 8.60
CA LEU A 278 -14.01 4.94 7.93
C LEU A 278 -14.72 3.60 8.03
N GLY A 279 -14.01 2.49 7.79
CA GLY A 279 -14.58 1.16 7.91
C GLY A 279 -15.03 0.80 9.32
N ILE A 280 -14.24 1.16 10.35
CA ILE A 280 -14.59 0.95 11.75
C ILE A 280 -15.82 1.77 12.14
N ASP A 281 -15.86 3.05 11.75
CA ASP A 281 -16.95 3.97 12.08
C ASP A 281 -18.27 3.51 11.41
N ASP A 282 -18.22 2.98 10.18
CA ASP A 282 -19.38 2.45 9.46
C ASP A 282 -19.89 1.13 10.07
N ILE A 283 -19.00 0.20 10.45
CA ILE A 283 -19.39 -1.04 11.14
C ILE A 283 -19.99 -0.73 12.52
N ARG A 284 -19.35 0.14 13.29
CA ARG A 284 -19.79 0.49 14.65
C ARG A 284 -21.15 1.20 14.64
N ALA A 285 -21.41 2.01 13.63
CA ALA A 285 -22.70 2.68 13.46
C ALA A 285 -23.80 1.78 12.88
N GLY A 286 -23.50 0.50 12.58
CA GLY A 286 -24.46 -0.42 11.98
C GLY A 286 -24.79 -0.12 10.52
N ARG A 287 -24.05 0.80 9.86
CA ARG A 287 -24.26 1.14 8.45
C ARG A 287 -23.79 0.04 7.53
N ARG A 288 -22.69 -0.64 7.89
CA ARG A 288 -22.07 -1.69 7.08
C ARG A 288 -21.75 -2.90 7.95
N ARG A 289 -21.75 -4.07 7.32
CA ARG A 289 -21.44 -5.35 7.96
C ARG A 289 -20.17 -5.98 7.41
N VAL A 290 -19.84 -5.68 6.15
CA VAL A 290 -18.59 -6.10 5.50
C VAL A 290 -17.94 -4.89 4.87
N VAL A 291 -16.68 -4.65 5.20
CA VAL A 291 -15.91 -3.52 4.65
C VAL A 291 -14.56 -3.99 4.15
N MET A 292 -14.29 -3.77 2.86
CA MET A 292 -12.94 -3.92 2.32
C MET A 292 -12.20 -2.59 2.46
N VAL A 293 -11.11 -2.60 3.21
CA VAL A 293 -10.25 -1.43 3.43
C VAL A 293 -8.90 -1.69 2.76
N GLY A 294 -8.36 -0.70 2.04
CA GLY A 294 -7.02 -0.85 1.51
C GLY A 294 -6.40 0.40 0.93
N THR A 295 -5.23 0.20 0.33
CA THR A 295 -4.51 1.21 -0.45
C THR A 295 -3.62 0.52 -1.49
N ALA A 296 -3.30 1.23 -2.58
CA ALA A 296 -2.37 0.74 -3.60
C ALA A 296 -1.55 1.89 -4.22
N ASP A 297 -0.33 2.10 -3.73
CA ASP A 297 0.59 3.14 -4.20
C ASP A 297 1.73 2.51 -5.02
N ALA A 298 1.96 3.05 -6.22
CA ALA A 298 3.07 2.68 -7.12
C ALA A 298 3.92 3.92 -7.49
N PRO A 299 4.60 4.56 -6.51
CA PRO A 299 5.21 5.88 -6.67
C PRO A 299 6.63 5.84 -7.26
N ILE A 300 7.12 4.68 -7.70
CA ILE A 300 8.48 4.51 -8.23
C ILE A 300 8.48 4.97 -9.70
N THR A 301 8.38 6.27 -9.89
CA THR A 301 8.51 6.95 -11.18
C THR A 301 9.57 8.06 -11.09
N PRO A 302 10.23 8.41 -12.21
CA PRO A 302 11.24 9.48 -12.23
C PRO A 302 10.79 10.78 -11.57
N GLU A 303 9.59 11.24 -11.92
CA GLU A 303 9.04 12.53 -11.50
C GLU A 303 8.78 12.57 -9.99
N ILE A 304 8.29 11.47 -9.42
CA ILE A 304 7.97 11.38 -7.99
C ILE A 304 9.23 11.22 -7.16
N ILE A 305 10.18 10.39 -7.59
CA ILE A 305 11.46 10.28 -6.91
C ILE A 305 12.20 11.63 -6.93
N GLU A 306 12.21 12.33 -8.07
CA GLU A 306 12.82 13.66 -8.16
C GLU A 306 12.10 14.69 -7.27
N GLY A 307 10.76 14.68 -7.23
CA GLY A 307 9.98 15.57 -6.37
C GLY A 307 10.33 15.41 -4.89
N PHE A 308 10.35 14.19 -4.36
CA PHE A 308 10.74 13.95 -2.97
C PHE A 308 12.23 14.17 -2.71
N ARG A 309 13.10 13.91 -3.69
CA ARG A 309 14.54 14.24 -3.60
C ARG A 309 14.74 15.75 -3.48
N ALA A 310 14.03 16.56 -4.26
CA ALA A 310 14.12 18.01 -4.22
C ALA A 310 13.71 18.58 -2.84
N MET A 311 12.85 17.88 -2.11
CA MET A 311 12.48 18.21 -0.73
C MET A 311 13.53 17.79 0.32
N GLY A 312 14.58 17.07 -0.08
CA GLY A 312 15.54 16.44 0.83
C GLY A 312 14.92 15.33 1.69
N ALA A 313 13.87 14.67 1.19
CA ALA A 313 13.14 13.66 1.96
C ALA A 313 13.66 12.22 1.74
N LEU A 314 14.31 11.96 0.60
CA LEU A 314 14.82 10.64 0.23
C LEU A 314 16.27 10.42 0.65
N ALA A 315 16.63 9.16 0.90
CA ALA A 315 18.02 8.75 1.02
C ALA A 315 18.67 8.74 -0.37
N ASP A 316 19.30 9.86 -0.75
CA ASP A 316 20.06 9.98 -1.99
C ASP A 316 21.49 9.43 -1.88
N ASP A 317 22.11 9.11 -3.01
CA ASP A 317 23.44 8.49 -3.08
C ASP A 317 24.53 9.34 -2.39
N ALA A 318 24.46 10.68 -2.52
CA ALA A 318 25.47 11.56 -1.91
C ALA A 318 25.32 11.58 -0.39
N SER A 319 24.08 11.62 0.09
CA SER A 319 23.75 11.54 1.51
C SER A 319 24.13 10.19 2.13
N LEU A 320 23.89 9.07 1.44
CA LEU A 320 24.32 7.73 1.88
C LEU A 320 25.84 7.61 1.95
N LYS A 321 26.55 8.07 0.91
CA LYS A 321 28.03 8.11 0.90
C LYS A 321 28.59 8.93 2.05
N ALA A 322 28.01 10.11 2.31
CA ALA A 322 28.42 10.96 3.43
C ALA A 322 28.11 10.33 4.79
N LEU A 323 27.00 9.61 4.92
CA LEU A 323 26.60 8.93 6.14
C LEU A 323 27.61 7.84 6.56
N ASP A 324 28.09 7.06 5.59
CA ASP A 324 28.98 5.91 5.78
C ASP A 324 30.46 6.21 5.53
N ALA A 325 30.79 7.45 5.14
CA ALA A 325 32.13 7.88 4.75
C ALA A 325 32.75 7.01 3.64
N VAL A 326 31.93 6.64 2.64
CA VAL A 326 32.34 5.85 1.46
C VAL A 326 32.27 6.69 0.18
N THR A 327 33.07 6.34 -0.83
CA THR A 327 33.08 7.05 -2.13
C THR A 327 32.19 6.38 -3.18
N LEU A 328 31.89 5.09 -2.99
CA LEU A 328 31.11 4.24 -3.88
C LEU A 328 30.09 3.44 -3.07
N LEU A 329 28.91 3.21 -3.65
CA LEU A 329 27.84 2.41 -3.06
C LEU A 329 27.73 1.08 -3.81
N THR A 330 27.74 0.00 -3.03
CA THR A 330 27.49 -1.38 -3.46
C THR A 330 26.01 -1.73 -3.26
N ASP A 331 25.59 -2.91 -3.72
CA ASP A 331 24.21 -3.36 -3.54
C ASP A 331 23.85 -3.61 -2.07
N ALA A 332 24.83 -4.09 -1.27
CA ALA A 332 24.68 -4.23 0.18
C ALA A 332 24.43 -2.89 0.89
N ASP A 333 25.00 -1.79 0.37
CA ASP A 333 24.77 -0.45 0.91
C ASP A 333 23.34 0.03 0.62
N TYR A 334 22.84 -0.24 -0.60
CA TYR A 334 21.46 0.08 -0.97
C TYR A 334 20.43 -0.72 -0.17
N GLN A 335 20.69 -2.01 0.09
CA GLN A 335 19.84 -2.85 0.95
C GLN A 335 19.67 -2.27 2.37
N ARG A 336 20.62 -1.43 2.81
CA ARG A 336 20.61 -0.76 4.11
C ARG A 336 20.22 0.73 4.02
N ALA A 337 19.66 1.20 2.91
CA ALA A 337 19.35 2.61 2.71
C ALA A 337 18.31 3.18 3.71
N CYS A 338 17.41 2.33 4.23
CA CYS A 338 16.44 2.71 5.25
C CYS A 338 16.91 2.28 6.64
N ARG A 339 17.24 3.24 7.51
CA ARG A 339 17.78 3.03 8.87
C ARG A 339 16.93 3.74 9.94
N PRO A 340 15.70 3.30 10.22
CA PRO A 340 14.86 3.90 11.26
C PRO A 340 15.59 3.93 12.62
N PHE A 341 15.56 5.07 13.30
CA PHE A 341 16.20 5.30 14.62
C PHE A 341 17.73 5.19 14.70
N ALA A 342 18.40 4.73 13.64
CA ALA A 342 19.85 4.85 13.50
C ALA A 342 20.25 6.22 12.93
N ARG A 343 21.57 6.44 12.76
CA ARG A 343 22.05 7.51 11.88
C ARG A 343 21.51 7.24 10.47
N ASN A 344 20.81 8.23 9.91
CA ASN A 344 20.07 8.12 8.66
C ASN A 344 19.99 9.48 7.94
N CYS A 345 19.56 9.46 6.68
CA CYS A 345 19.55 10.64 5.82
C CYS A 345 18.25 10.85 5.02
N GLY A 346 17.27 9.94 5.10
CA GLY A 346 16.05 10.03 4.31
C GLY A 346 15.30 8.70 4.24
N PHE A 347 14.06 8.74 3.74
CA PHE A 347 13.29 7.52 3.50
C PHE A 347 13.64 6.90 2.14
N THR A 348 13.40 5.59 1.98
CA THR A 348 13.53 4.88 0.71
C THR A 348 12.15 4.72 0.09
N MET A 349 11.98 5.11 -1.18
CA MET A 349 10.69 4.99 -1.89
C MET A 349 10.31 3.52 -2.08
N ALA A 350 9.04 3.18 -1.91
CA ALA A 350 8.52 1.84 -2.14
C ALA A 350 7.16 1.85 -2.81
N GLU A 351 6.77 0.71 -3.37
CA GLU A 351 5.42 0.42 -3.88
C GLU A 351 4.78 -0.71 -3.07
N ALA A 352 3.48 -0.60 -2.76
CA ALA A 352 2.75 -1.68 -2.10
C ALA A 352 1.23 -1.53 -2.28
N SER A 353 0.54 -2.67 -2.22
CA SER A 353 -0.92 -2.77 -2.20
C SER A 353 -1.35 -3.67 -1.06
N GLN A 354 -2.20 -3.17 -0.17
CA GLN A 354 -2.61 -3.87 1.05
C GLN A 354 -4.11 -3.75 1.25
N PHE A 355 -4.78 -4.89 1.46
CA PHE A 355 -6.22 -4.97 1.67
C PHE A 355 -6.57 -5.85 2.87
N VAL A 356 -7.55 -5.39 3.65
CA VAL A 356 -8.17 -6.14 4.73
C VAL A 356 -9.68 -6.19 4.54
N LEU A 357 -10.27 -7.33 4.90
CA LEU A 357 -11.71 -7.52 4.94
C LEU A 357 -12.14 -7.47 6.41
N LEU A 358 -12.95 -6.49 6.77
CA LEU A 358 -13.52 -6.33 8.09
C LEU A 358 -14.96 -6.83 8.08
N MET A 359 -15.37 -7.46 9.18
CA MET A 359 -16.75 -7.88 9.41
C MET A 359 -17.20 -7.44 10.80
N ASP A 360 -18.49 -7.16 10.98
CA ASP A 360 -19.05 -7.15 12.33
C ASP A 360 -18.91 -8.54 12.98
N ASP A 361 -18.78 -8.57 14.30
CA ASP A 361 -18.49 -9.77 15.05
C ASP A 361 -19.61 -10.82 14.94
N THR A 362 -20.87 -10.40 14.89
CA THR A 362 -22.00 -11.32 14.70
C THR A 362 -21.95 -12.00 13.33
N LEU A 363 -21.62 -11.25 12.26
CA LEU A 363 -21.45 -11.82 10.93
C LEU A 363 -20.27 -12.79 10.87
N ALA A 364 -19.11 -12.39 11.43
CA ALA A 364 -17.91 -13.24 11.47
C ALA A 364 -18.19 -14.59 12.16
N LEU A 365 -18.89 -14.58 13.30
CA LEU A 365 -19.33 -15.79 14.01
C LEU A 365 -20.30 -16.62 13.16
N THR A 366 -21.25 -15.97 12.51
CA THR A 366 -22.28 -16.64 11.69
C THR A 366 -21.67 -17.40 10.53
N LEU A 367 -20.69 -16.79 9.85
CA LEU A 367 -20.03 -17.33 8.66
C LEU A 367 -18.90 -18.31 8.98
N GLY A 368 -18.41 -18.36 10.24
CA GLY A 368 -17.20 -19.10 10.54
C GLY A 368 -15.93 -18.39 10.02
N ALA A 369 -15.95 -17.07 9.84
CA ALA A 369 -14.80 -16.35 9.31
C ALA A 369 -13.56 -16.54 10.20
N ASP A 370 -12.38 -16.76 9.61
CA ASP A 370 -11.15 -16.78 10.38
C ASP A 370 -10.77 -15.37 10.83
N ILE A 371 -10.29 -15.24 12.06
CA ILE A 371 -10.03 -13.95 12.70
C ILE A 371 -8.53 -13.79 12.91
N LEU A 372 -7.94 -12.92 12.10
CA LEU A 372 -6.51 -12.57 12.20
C LEU A 372 -6.23 -11.56 13.32
N GLY A 373 -7.27 -10.88 13.82
CA GLY A 373 -7.21 -9.87 14.86
C GLY A 373 -8.42 -8.94 14.80
N ALA A 374 -8.48 -7.97 15.70
CA ALA A 374 -9.51 -6.93 15.71
C ALA A 374 -8.90 -5.53 15.77
N VAL A 375 -9.59 -4.55 15.19
CA VAL A 375 -9.16 -3.14 15.21
C VAL A 375 -10.22 -2.32 15.95
N PRO A 376 -10.08 -2.13 17.27
CA PRO A 376 -11.11 -1.46 18.06
C PRO A 376 -11.25 0.02 17.72
N ASP A 377 -10.18 0.73 17.36
CA ASP A 377 -10.25 2.13 16.92
C ASP A 377 -8.97 2.59 16.17
N VAL A 378 -9.11 3.70 15.45
CA VAL A 378 -8.03 4.48 14.84
C VAL A 378 -8.22 5.95 15.19
N PHE A 379 -7.25 6.51 15.91
CA PHE A 379 -7.26 7.92 16.28
C PHE A 379 -6.52 8.74 15.23
N VAL A 380 -7.16 9.81 14.74
CA VAL A 380 -6.60 10.74 13.75
C VAL A 380 -6.64 12.16 14.29
N ASN A 381 -5.51 12.86 14.26
CA ASN A 381 -5.40 14.24 14.74
C ASN A 381 -4.44 15.09 13.90
N ALA A 382 -4.83 16.33 13.65
CA ALA A 382 -4.00 17.34 13.00
C ALA A 382 -2.97 17.95 13.96
N ASP A 383 -2.01 18.70 13.41
CA ASP A 383 -0.95 19.36 14.19
C ASP A 383 -1.30 20.76 14.72
N GLY A 384 -2.39 21.38 14.24
CA GLY A 384 -2.68 22.81 14.47
C GLY A 384 -1.89 23.74 13.54
N TYR A 385 -1.53 24.94 14.00
CA TYR A 385 -0.77 25.92 13.21
C TYR A 385 0.65 25.41 12.89
N LYS A 386 1.08 25.55 11.62
CA LYS A 386 2.38 25.03 11.13
C LYS A 386 3.20 26.11 10.43
N ARG A 387 4.53 26.03 10.55
CA ARG A 387 5.47 26.83 9.74
C ARG A 387 5.66 26.23 8.35
N SER A 388 6.08 24.96 8.30
CA SER A 388 6.21 24.19 7.06
C SER A 388 5.13 23.10 7.00
N ILE A 389 4.57 22.89 5.82
CA ILE A 389 3.52 21.88 5.59
C ILE A 389 4.03 20.45 5.80
N SER A 390 5.32 20.19 5.57
CA SER A 390 5.94 18.87 5.66
C SER A 390 6.63 18.59 7.01
N ALA A 391 6.78 19.60 7.86
CA ALA A 391 7.39 19.41 9.18
C ALA A 391 6.46 18.61 10.11
N PRO A 392 6.99 17.72 10.98
CA PRO A 392 6.17 17.03 12.00
C PRO A 392 5.61 18.02 13.04
N GLY A 393 4.54 17.61 13.74
CA GLY A 393 3.92 18.41 14.79
C GLY A 393 3.31 17.58 15.92
N ILE A 394 2.35 18.15 16.66
CA ILE A 394 1.88 17.61 17.94
C ILE A 394 0.72 16.60 17.83
N GLY A 395 0.12 16.41 16.64
CA GLY A 395 -1.06 15.57 16.50
C GLY A 395 -0.80 14.11 16.95
N ASN A 396 0.43 13.61 16.75
CA ASN A 396 0.78 12.24 17.11
C ASN A 396 0.80 11.94 18.62
N TYR A 397 1.02 12.95 19.48
CA TYR A 397 0.88 12.78 20.94
C TYR A 397 -0.57 12.42 21.30
N ILE A 398 -1.53 13.04 20.61
CA ILE A 398 -2.95 12.81 20.84
C ILE A 398 -3.35 11.42 20.34
N THR A 399 -2.92 11.05 19.12
CA THR A 399 -3.31 9.76 18.53
C THR A 399 -2.77 8.59 19.34
N LEU A 400 -1.47 8.60 19.70
CA LEU A 400 -0.87 7.53 20.50
C LEU A 400 -1.38 7.54 21.93
N GLY A 401 -1.52 8.71 22.56
CA GLY A 401 -2.05 8.82 23.92
C GLY A 401 -3.46 8.24 24.05
N LYS A 402 -4.35 8.52 23.08
CA LYS A 402 -5.69 7.93 23.03
C LYS A 402 -5.66 6.42 22.77
N ALA A 403 -4.79 5.97 21.87
CA ALA A 403 -4.61 4.55 21.60
C ALA A 403 -4.16 3.77 22.84
N ALA A 404 -3.13 4.26 23.55
CA ALA A 404 -2.65 3.66 24.78
C ALA A 404 -3.73 3.65 25.88
N ALA A 405 -4.49 4.74 26.02
CA ALA A 405 -5.60 4.81 26.96
C ALA A 405 -6.71 3.79 26.63
N LEU A 406 -7.03 3.59 25.35
CA LEU A 406 -8.00 2.59 24.91
C LEU A 406 -7.57 1.18 25.32
N VAL A 407 -6.31 0.80 25.02
CA VAL A 407 -5.79 -0.53 25.40
C VAL A 407 -5.75 -0.71 26.91
N ARG A 408 -5.31 0.30 27.67
CA ARG A 408 -5.35 0.25 29.14
C ARG A 408 -6.75 0.02 29.68
N ASN A 409 -7.75 0.70 29.11
CA ASN A 409 -9.14 0.58 29.55
C ASN A 409 -9.76 -0.77 29.17
N MET A 410 -9.38 -1.34 28.02
CA MET A 410 -9.90 -2.63 27.55
C MET A 410 -9.21 -3.84 28.21
N LEU A 411 -7.88 -3.80 28.34
CA LEU A 411 -7.04 -4.95 28.69
C LEU A 411 -6.28 -4.80 30.01
N GLY A 412 -6.34 -3.63 30.63
CA GLY A 412 -5.64 -3.31 31.88
C GLY A 412 -4.20 -2.82 31.69
N GLU A 413 -3.60 -2.32 32.78
CA GLU A 413 -2.25 -1.74 32.77
C GLU A 413 -1.16 -2.76 32.45
N THR A 414 -1.26 -3.98 32.99
CA THR A 414 -0.29 -5.05 32.74
C THR A 414 -0.23 -5.40 31.25
N ALA A 415 -1.39 -5.51 30.59
CA ALA A 415 -1.42 -5.74 29.16
C ALA A 415 -0.73 -4.61 28.40
N LEU A 416 -1.06 -3.34 28.70
CA LEU A 416 -0.41 -2.17 28.08
C LEU A 416 1.11 -2.19 28.28
N LYS A 417 1.59 -2.39 29.51
CA LYS A 417 3.01 -2.28 29.88
C LYS A 417 3.88 -3.42 29.35
N GLU A 418 3.35 -4.64 29.37
CA GLU A 418 4.15 -5.86 29.18
C GLU A 418 3.81 -6.62 27.90
N ARG A 419 2.59 -6.45 27.37
CA ARG A 419 2.06 -7.24 26.26
C ARG A 419 1.67 -6.40 25.05
N THR A 420 2.23 -5.19 24.92
CA THR A 420 2.09 -4.38 23.71
C THR A 420 3.43 -3.98 23.12
N TYR A 421 3.40 -3.60 21.85
CA TYR A 421 4.54 -3.01 21.16
C TYR A 421 4.12 -1.92 20.19
N LEU A 422 5.08 -1.08 19.84
CA LEU A 422 4.93 0.02 18.90
C LEU A 422 5.40 -0.41 17.52
N HIS A 423 4.50 -0.40 16.55
CA HIS A 423 4.87 -0.44 15.15
C HIS A 423 5.09 0.99 14.65
N ALA A 424 6.34 1.44 14.69
CA ALA A 424 6.72 2.80 14.38
C ALA A 424 6.40 3.19 12.93
N HIS A 425 6.14 4.48 12.72
CA HIS A 425 6.15 5.10 11.41
C HIS A 425 7.56 5.00 10.80
N GLY A 426 8.61 5.32 11.57
CA GLY A 426 9.98 4.87 11.34
C GLY A 426 10.53 5.14 9.94
N THR A 427 10.47 6.39 9.46
CA THR A 427 10.77 6.71 8.05
C THR A 427 12.24 6.88 7.69
N SER A 428 13.19 6.58 8.59
CA SER A 428 14.62 6.77 8.30
C SER A 428 14.99 8.26 8.00
N THR A 429 14.23 9.21 8.54
CA THR A 429 14.55 10.65 8.46
C THR A 429 15.02 11.18 9.82
N PRO A 430 16.00 12.11 9.86
CA PRO A 430 16.50 12.69 11.12
C PRO A 430 15.40 13.34 11.95
N LYS A 431 14.49 14.10 11.31
CA LYS A 431 13.35 14.72 12.01
C LYS A 431 12.37 13.69 12.56
N ASN A 432 12.09 12.60 11.85
CA ASN A 432 11.19 11.58 12.36
C ASN A 432 11.79 10.82 13.56
N ARG A 433 13.07 10.40 13.50
CA ARG A 433 13.64 9.58 14.59
C ARG A 433 13.62 10.30 15.93
N THR A 434 13.90 11.62 15.95
CA THR A 434 13.83 12.44 17.16
C THR A 434 12.39 12.67 17.61
N THR A 435 11.50 13.09 16.69
CA THR A 435 10.12 13.47 17.09
C THR A 435 9.24 12.28 17.45
N GLU A 436 9.36 11.16 16.72
CA GLU A 436 8.58 9.95 17.00
C GLU A 436 9.01 9.29 18.30
N SER A 437 10.32 9.15 18.53
CA SER A 437 10.83 8.58 19.76
C SER A 437 10.45 9.43 20.98
N HIS A 438 10.45 10.76 20.87
CA HIS A 438 9.97 11.63 21.95
C HIS A 438 8.49 11.39 22.28
N VAL A 439 7.62 11.26 21.26
CA VAL A 439 6.20 10.91 21.48
C VAL A 439 6.09 9.58 22.19
N PHE A 440 6.83 8.58 21.75
CA PHE A 440 6.78 7.23 22.33
C PHE A 440 7.27 7.23 23.78
N ASP A 441 8.40 7.88 24.05
CA ASP A 441 9.02 7.96 25.36
C ASP A 441 8.16 8.72 26.37
N GLU A 442 7.52 9.82 25.96
CA GLU A 442 6.62 10.59 26.82
C GLU A 442 5.32 9.83 27.15
N ILE A 443 4.74 9.13 26.18
CA ILE A 443 3.57 8.29 26.44
C ILE A 443 3.94 7.07 27.29
N ALA A 444 5.13 6.47 27.08
CA ALA A 444 5.66 5.42 27.93
C ALA A 444 5.81 5.91 29.38
N ARG A 445 6.44 7.07 29.58
CA ARG A 445 6.61 7.72 30.88
C ARG A 445 5.28 7.96 31.59
N ALA A 446 4.30 8.51 30.87
CA ALA A 446 2.97 8.79 31.41
C ALA A 446 2.19 7.52 31.82
N ASN A 447 2.56 6.35 31.28
CA ASN A 447 1.93 5.07 31.58
C ASN A 447 2.83 4.13 32.40
N GLY A 448 4.00 4.57 32.86
CA GLY A 448 4.94 3.73 33.62
C GLY A 448 5.44 2.52 32.84
N ILE A 449 5.71 2.68 31.54
CA ILE A 449 6.32 1.67 30.69
C ILE A 449 7.83 1.92 30.65
N GLU A 450 8.64 0.89 30.91
CA GLU A 450 10.11 1.03 31.00
C GLU A 450 10.86 0.52 29.76
N GLN A 451 10.28 -0.42 28.99
CA GLN A 451 10.95 -1.11 27.89
C GLN A 451 9.99 -1.40 26.73
N TRP A 452 9.31 -0.38 26.21
CA TRP A 452 8.30 -0.57 25.17
C TRP A 452 8.97 -1.03 23.87
N PRO A 453 8.68 -2.25 23.35
CA PRO A 453 9.33 -2.73 22.13
C PRO A 453 8.93 -1.89 20.92
N VAL A 454 9.91 -1.50 20.11
CA VAL A 454 9.69 -0.71 18.88
C VAL A 454 10.17 -1.48 17.67
N VAL A 455 9.29 -1.66 16.68
CA VAL A 455 9.61 -2.28 15.38
C VAL A 455 9.39 -1.28 14.24
N ALA A 456 10.12 -1.43 13.13
CA ALA A 456 10.03 -0.52 11.99
C ALA A 456 10.15 -1.26 10.65
N ILE A 457 9.03 -1.78 10.14
CA ILE A 457 8.96 -2.54 8.88
C ILE A 457 9.59 -1.84 7.67
N LYS A 458 9.62 -0.49 7.67
CA LYS A 458 10.25 0.28 6.58
C LYS A 458 11.74 -0.01 6.42
N ALA A 459 12.41 -0.50 7.46
CA ALA A 459 13.78 -0.99 7.37
C ALA A 459 13.94 -2.16 6.37
N PHE A 460 12.86 -2.90 6.09
CA PHE A 460 12.86 -4.01 5.14
C PHE A 460 12.30 -3.60 3.79
N ILE A 461 11.19 -2.85 3.77
CA ILE A 461 10.37 -2.65 2.56
C ILE A 461 10.27 -1.19 2.11
N GLY A 462 11.02 -0.28 2.72
CA GLY A 462 10.94 1.16 2.41
C GLY A 462 9.59 1.78 2.79
N HIS A 463 9.25 2.89 2.14
CA HIS A 463 8.05 3.68 2.42
C HIS A 463 7.08 3.69 1.24
N SER A 464 6.03 2.87 1.34
CA SER A 464 4.97 2.68 0.33
C SER A 464 3.88 3.76 0.35
N GLN A 465 4.25 4.98 0.72
CA GLN A 465 3.36 6.15 0.78
C GLN A 465 2.05 5.87 1.54
N GLY A 466 0.89 5.92 0.88
CA GLY A 466 -0.42 5.67 1.49
C GLY A 466 -0.60 4.25 2.03
N SER A 467 0.09 3.26 1.44
CA SER A 467 0.10 1.86 1.89
C SER A 467 0.99 1.57 3.10
N ALA A 468 1.74 2.55 3.58
CA ALA A 468 2.71 2.34 4.65
C ALA A 468 2.10 1.72 5.91
N ALA A 469 0.94 2.19 6.37
CA ALA A 469 0.31 1.63 7.55
C ALA A 469 -0.38 0.28 7.29
N GLY A 470 -0.71 -0.03 6.03
CA GLY A 470 -1.16 -1.36 5.62
C GLY A 470 -0.04 -2.38 5.73
N ASP A 471 1.18 -2.02 5.34
CA ASP A 471 2.36 -2.88 5.54
C ASP A 471 2.66 -3.10 7.03
N GLN A 472 2.51 -2.06 7.84
CA GLN A 472 2.65 -2.16 9.30
C GLN A 472 1.59 -3.10 9.91
N LEU A 473 0.34 -3.02 9.43
CA LEU A 473 -0.72 -3.94 9.85
C LEU A 473 -0.41 -5.38 9.42
N ALA A 474 0.03 -5.61 8.18
CA ALA A 474 0.43 -6.94 7.70
C ALA A 474 1.52 -7.57 8.57
N SER A 475 2.55 -6.77 8.89
CA SER A 475 3.64 -7.19 9.78
C SER A 475 3.15 -7.46 11.20
N ALA A 476 2.21 -6.67 11.71
CA ALA A 476 1.65 -6.88 13.05
C ALA A 476 0.83 -8.16 13.15
N LEU A 477 0.02 -8.48 12.14
CA LEU A 477 -0.72 -9.74 12.07
C LEU A 477 0.24 -10.94 11.96
N GLY A 478 1.32 -10.81 11.19
CA GLY A 478 2.38 -11.82 11.14
C GLY A 478 3.08 -12.01 12.49
N SER A 479 3.32 -10.91 13.22
CA SER A 479 3.92 -10.96 14.55
C SER A 479 3.03 -11.73 15.54
N PHE A 480 1.71 -11.55 15.49
CA PHE A 480 0.77 -12.34 16.30
C PHE A 480 0.76 -13.82 15.90
N ALA A 481 0.80 -14.12 14.60
CA ALA A 481 0.74 -15.49 14.09
C ALA A 481 2.00 -16.31 14.46
N HIS A 482 3.17 -15.67 14.46
CA HIS A 482 4.45 -16.35 14.69
C HIS A 482 5.04 -16.12 16.10
N GLY A 483 4.46 -15.22 16.90
CA GLY A 483 5.01 -14.85 18.20
C GLY A 483 6.39 -14.20 18.11
N LEU A 484 6.67 -13.47 17.03
CA LEU A 484 7.95 -12.85 16.73
C LEU A 484 7.78 -11.37 16.40
N LEU A 485 8.64 -10.51 16.95
CA LEU A 485 8.81 -9.14 16.48
C LEU A 485 9.99 -9.08 15.50
N PRO A 486 9.90 -8.41 14.33
CA PRO A 486 10.92 -8.46 13.29
C PRO A 486 12.21 -7.69 13.59
N GLY A 487 12.19 -6.75 14.55
CA GLY A 487 13.32 -5.86 14.83
C GLY A 487 13.57 -4.82 13.75
N ILE A 488 14.79 -4.27 13.74
CA ILE A 488 15.27 -3.25 12.79
C ILE A 488 16.67 -3.69 12.32
N PRO A 489 16.80 -4.47 11.23
CA PRO A 489 18.06 -5.11 10.83
C PRO A 489 19.14 -4.10 10.42
N THR A 490 18.74 -2.87 10.09
CA THR A 490 19.61 -1.77 9.70
C THR A 490 19.98 -0.82 10.85
N LEU A 491 19.64 -1.20 12.10
CA LEU A 491 19.97 -0.44 13.31
C LEU A 491 21.36 -0.81 13.83
N ASP A 492 22.39 -0.08 13.39
CA ASP A 492 23.75 -0.31 13.90
C ASP A 492 23.90 0.16 15.35
N ALA A 493 23.38 1.37 15.62
CA ALA A 493 23.28 1.97 16.92
C ALA A 493 22.10 2.95 16.91
N VAL A 494 21.44 3.11 18.05
CA VAL A 494 20.45 4.18 18.25
C VAL A 494 21.17 5.52 18.14
N ALA A 495 20.66 6.44 17.32
CA ALA A 495 21.27 7.76 17.17
C ALA A 495 21.14 8.59 18.46
N ASP A 496 22.14 9.42 18.74
CA ASP A 496 22.23 10.21 20.00
C ASP A 496 21.06 11.18 20.23
N ASP A 497 20.33 11.54 19.17
CA ASP A 497 19.18 12.44 19.20
C ASP A 497 17.82 11.71 19.27
N VAL A 498 17.84 10.41 19.55
CA VAL A 498 16.64 9.58 19.79
C VAL A 498 16.37 9.50 21.29
N TYR A 499 15.12 9.74 21.68
CA TYR A 499 14.66 9.56 23.06
C TYR A 499 14.39 8.07 23.30
N ALA A 500 15.28 7.40 24.02
CA ALA A 500 15.25 5.94 24.15
C ALA A 500 15.17 5.43 25.60
N GLU A 501 14.96 6.30 26.59
CA GLU A 501 15.01 5.93 28.01
C GLU A 501 14.01 4.82 28.37
N ARG A 502 12.82 4.85 27.76
CA ARG A 502 11.74 3.87 28.01
C ARG A 502 11.43 2.97 26.81
N LEU A 503 12.27 3.00 25.77
CA LEU A 503 12.05 2.31 24.51
C LEU A 503 13.07 1.21 24.30
N ARG A 504 12.61 0.08 23.78
CA ARG A 504 13.47 -1.07 23.48
C ARG A 504 13.60 -1.25 21.98
N PHE A 505 14.75 -0.85 21.45
CA PHE A 505 15.15 -1.08 20.05
C PHE A 505 16.05 -2.32 19.95
N PHE A 506 15.91 -3.08 18.86
CA PHE A 506 16.66 -4.32 18.66
C PHE A 506 16.78 -4.65 17.17
N THR A 507 17.86 -5.35 16.80
CA THR A 507 18.23 -5.63 15.41
C THR A 507 17.64 -6.92 14.87
N THR A 508 17.71 -7.99 15.67
CA THR A 508 17.29 -9.33 15.27
C THR A 508 15.88 -9.65 15.73
N PRO A 509 15.15 -10.57 15.06
CA PRO A 509 13.84 -10.97 15.53
C PRO A 509 13.84 -11.46 16.98
N GLN A 510 12.77 -11.18 17.72
CA GLN A 510 12.63 -11.58 19.12
C GLN A 510 11.28 -12.24 19.38
N ALA A 511 11.28 -13.30 20.18
CA ALA A 511 10.06 -13.91 20.67
C ALA A 511 9.27 -12.92 21.54
N PHE A 512 7.99 -12.74 21.24
CA PHE A 512 7.12 -11.84 21.98
C PHE A 512 5.65 -12.24 21.77
N SER A 513 4.94 -12.48 22.87
CA SER A 513 3.49 -12.73 22.85
C SER A 513 2.74 -11.42 23.08
N ALA A 514 2.30 -10.79 22.00
CA ALA A 514 1.59 -9.52 22.06
C ALA A 514 0.07 -9.70 22.20
N ASP A 515 -0.53 -8.96 23.10
CA ASP A 515 -1.98 -8.75 23.18
C ASP A 515 -2.44 -7.70 22.17
N ALA A 516 -1.64 -6.64 21.97
CA ALA A 516 -1.96 -5.56 21.05
C ALA A 516 -0.73 -4.90 20.42
N ALA A 517 -0.92 -4.34 19.23
CA ALA A 517 0.05 -3.55 18.50
C ALA A 517 -0.48 -2.13 18.26
N PHE A 518 0.39 -1.13 18.40
CA PHE A 518 0.08 0.25 18.02
C PHE A 518 0.68 0.57 16.65
N ILE A 519 -0.17 0.69 15.64
CA ILE A 519 0.24 1.04 14.28
C ILE A 519 0.33 2.55 14.18
N ASN A 520 1.53 3.10 14.19
CA ASN A 520 1.75 4.55 14.15
C ASN A 520 2.08 5.02 12.72
N ALA A 521 1.34 5.99 12.20
CA ALA A 521 1.59 6.57 10.88
C ALA A 521 1.40 8.09 10.88
N LYS A 522 2.27 8.78 10.14
CA LYS A 522 2.25 10.24 10.00
C LYS A 522 2.49 10.61 8.55
N GLY A 523 2.13 11.82 8.15
CA GLY A 523 2.35 12.33 6.81
C GLY A 523 2.35 13.85 6.75
N PHE A 524 2.68 14.39 5.58
CA PHE A 524 2.65 15.84 5.32
C PHE A 524 1.25 16.42 5.57
N GLY A 525 1.17 17.74 5.75
CA GLY A 525 -0.07 18.44 6.08
C GLY A 525 -0.48 18.35 7.55
N GLY A 526 0.35 17.72 8.38
CA GLY A 526 0.02 17.43 9.77
C GLY A 526 -0.99 16.30 9.91
N ASN A 527 -0.92 15.29 9.04
CA ASN A 527 -1.74 14.10 9.14
C ASN A 527 -1.09 13.09 10.09
N ASN A 528 -1.77 12.72 11.17
CA ASN A 528 -1.28 11.74 12.14
C ASN A 528 -2.38 10.73 12.43
N ALA A 529 -2.02 9.45 12.49
CA ALA A 529 -2.93 8.39 12.86
C ALA A 529 -2.23 7.32 13.72
N THR A 530 -2.94 6.81 14.72
CA THR A 530 -2.53 5.63 15.48
C THR A 530 -3.70 4.65 15.56
N GLY A 531 -3.51 3.47 14.96
CA GLY A 531 -4.46 2.36 15.04
C GLY A 531 -4.08 1.38 16.14
N VAL A 532 -5.07 0.83 16.83
CA VAL A 532 -4.89 -0.29 17.76
C VAL A 532 -5.26 -1.58 17.04
N VAL A 533 -4.42 -2.60 17.12
CA VAL A 533 -4.71 -3.93 16.60
C VAL A 533 -4.58 -4.93 17.74
N LEU A 534 -5.64 -5.70 18.00
CA LEU A 534 -5.68 -6.74 19.00
C LEU A 534 -5.33 -8.09 18.37
N SER A 535 -4.62 -8.93 19.11
CA SER A 535 -4.28 -10.28 18.67
C SER A 535 -5.53 -11.17 18.52
N PRO A 536 -5.45 -12.27 17.75
CA PRO A 536 -6.52 -13.26 17.67
C PRO A 536 -6.97 -13.76 19.04
N GLN A 537 -6.02 -13.97 19.96
CA GLN A 537 -6.29 -14.51 21.30
C GLN A 537 -7.12 -13.54 22.15
N VAL A 538 -6.74 -12.25 22.16
CA VAL A 538 -7.52 -11.21 22.84
C VAL A 538 -8.89 -11.04 22.19
N THR A 539 -8.95 -11.09 20.86
CA THR A 539 -10.21 -10.97 20.11
C THR A 539 -11.17 -12.11 20.48
N GLU A 540 -10.70 -13.35 20.55
CA GLU A 540 -11.51 -14.50 20.95
C GLU A 540 -12.04 -14.36 22.39
N GLN A 541 -11.24 -13.82 23.32
CA GLN A 541 -11.69 -13.54 24.68
C GLN A 541 -12.83 -12.51 24.72
N LEU A 542 -12.72 -11.44 23.91
CA LEU A 542 -13.79 -10.44 23.79
C LEU A 542 -15.07 -11.01 23.16
N LEU A 543 -14.92 -11.88 22.16
CA LEU A 543 -16.05 -12.59 21.55
C LEU A 543 -16.73 -13.52 22.54
N LEU A 544 -15.96 -14.26 23.33
CA LEU A 544 -16.47 -15.12 24.40
C LEU A 544 -17.24 -14.31 25.45
N GLN A 545 -16.70 -13.16 25.85
CA GLN A 545 -17.35 -12.26 26.80
C GLN A 545 -18.68 -11.72 26.26
N ARG A 546 -18.75 -11.39 24.97
CA ARG A 546 -19.93 -10.76 24.37
C ARG A 546 -21.02 -11.75 23.93
N HIS A 547 -20.63 -12.86 23.31
CA HIS A 547 -21.56 -13.80 22.66
C HIS A 547 -21.75 -15.11 23.43
N GLY A 548 -20.93 -15.36 24.45
CA GLY A 548 -20.96 -16.59 25.25
C GLY A 548 -20.30 -17.80 24.59
N SER A 549 -20.04 -18.83 25.38
CA SER A 549 -19.27 -20.01 24.96
C SER A 549 -19.93 -20.79 23.83
N ALA A 550 -21.25 -20.96 23.87
CA ALA A 550 -21.97 -21.73 22.85
C ALA A 550 -21.81 -21.13 21.43
N ALA A 551 -21.88 -19.80 21.31
CA ALA A 551 -21.70 -19.12 20.03
C ALA A 551 -20.25 -19.22 19.52
N VAL A 552 -19.27 -19.07 20.41
CA VAL A 552 -17.85 -19.17 20.07
C VAL A 552 -17.48 -20.59 19.65
N GLU A 553 -17.96 -21.62 20.34
CA GLU A 553 -17.70 -23.02 19.95
C GLU A 553 -18.38 -23.38 18.61
N ALA A 554 -19.59 -22.88 18.36
CA ALA A 554 -20.23 -23.04 17.06
C ALA A 554 -19.47 -22.33 15.92
N TRP A 555 -18.93 -21.13 16.18
CA TRP A 555 -18.07 -20.42 15.25
C TRP A 555 -16.77 -21.20 14.96
N LYS A 556 -16.08 -21.71 16.00
CA LYS A 556 -14.87 -22.53 15.83
C LYS A 556 -15.12 -23.74 14.94
N ALA A 557 -16.23 -24.45 15.15
CA ALA A 557 -16.59 -25.61 14.32
C ALA A 557 -16.78 -25.22 12.84
N LYS A 558 -17.46 -24.10 12.55
CA LYS A 558 -17.63 -23.60 11.18
C LYS A 558 -16.31 -23.12 10.56
N ARG A 559 -15.44 -22.50 11.37
CA ARG A 559 -14.18 -21.90 10.96
C ARG A 559 -13.20 -22.90 10.37
N GLU A 560 -13.25 -24.16 10.78
CA GLU A 560 -12.36 -25.19 10.22
C GLU A 560 -12.58 -25.39 8.70
N THR A 561 -13.82 -25.31 8.22
CA THR A 561 -14.11 -25.36 6.77
C THR A 561 -13.54 -24.14 6.05
N VAL A 562 -13.74 -22.94 6.60
CA VAL A 562 -13.23 -21.68 6.02
C VAL A 562 -11.70 -21.70 5.98
N ARG A 563 -11.05 -22.21 7.03
CA ARG A 563 -9.59 -22.39 7.07
C ARG A 563 -9.09 -23.39 6.04
N ALA A 564 -9.80 -24.49 5.82
CA ALA A 564 -9.45 -25.46 4.78
C ALA A 564 -9.53 -24.82 3.37
N GLN A 565 -10.56 -24.00 3.12
CA GLN A 565 -10.70 -23.26 1.86
C GLN A 565 -9.59 -22.22 1.68
N ALA A 566 -9.28 -21.45 2.74
CA ALA A 566 -8.16 -20.51 2.74
C ALA A 566 -6.83 -21.23 2.50
N ALA A 567 -6.58 -22.36 3.16
CA ALA A 567 -5.36 -23.15 2.98
C ALA A 567 -5.20 -23.68 1.55
N ALA A 568 -6.29 -24.12 0.91
CA ALA A 568 -6.27 -24.52 -0.50
C ALA A 568 -5.86 -23.36 -1.42
N TYR A 569 -6.45 -22.18 -1.21
CA TYR A 569 -6.04 -20.97 -1.94
C TYR A 569 -4.56 -20.63 -1.70
N LEU A 570 -4.13 -20.59 -0.43
CA LEU A 570 -2.76 -20.23 -0.05
C LEU A 570 -1.73 -21.20 -0.64
N SER A 571 -2.05 -22.49 -0.71
CA SER A 571 -1.22 -23.52 -1.34
C SER A 571 -1.00 -23.26 -2.84
N GLU A 572 -2.05 -22.88 -3.57
CA GLU A 572 -1.91 -22.53 -4.99
C GLU A 572 -1.19 -21.19 -5.18
N ALA A 573 -1.46 -20.21 -4.31
CA ALA A 573 -0.75 -18.94 -4.31
C ALA A 573 0.75 -19.09 -4.01
N ASP A 574 1.15 -20.06 -3.17
CA ASP A 574 2.55 -20.42 -2.89
C ASP A 574 3.24 -21.12 -4.07
N LYS A 575 2.47 -21.65 -5.03
CA LYS A 575 2.97 -22.20 -6.29
C LYS A 575 3.03 -21.16 -7.42
N GLY A 576 2.68 -19.91 -7.14
CA GLY A 576 2.58 -18.84 -8.14
C GLY A 576 1.30 -18.88 -8.98
N HIS A 577 0.32 -19.72 -8.61
CA HIS A 577 -0.95 -19.82 -9.31
C HIS A 577 -1.94 -18.79 -8.76
N TYR A 578 -2.13 -17.71 -9.51
CA TYR A 578 -3.06 -16.65 -9.18
C TYR A 578 -4.18 -16.56 -10.21
N ALA A 579 -5.41 -16.40 -9.74
CA ALA A 579 -6.56 -16.07 -10.56
C ALA A 579 -7.24 -14.80 -10.02
N PRO A 580 -6.64 -13.60 -10.23
CA PRO A 580 -7.25 -12.36 -9.78
C PRO A 580 -8.63 -12.17 -10.41
N ARG A 581 -9.58 -11.71 -9.60
CA ARG A 581 -10.94 -11.46 -10.04
C ARG A 581 -11.01 -10.12 -10.77
N TYR A 582 -11.43 -10.14 -12.03
CA TYR A 582 -11.65 -8.96 -12.85
C TYR A 582 -12.82 -9.17 -13.82
N GLN A 583 -13.99 -8.69 -13.42
CA GLN A 583 -15.27 -8.85 -14.11
C GLN A 583 -15.68 -7.58 -14.86
N PHE A 584 -15.00 -7.31 -15.98
CA PHE A 584 -15.31 -6.15 -16.80
C PHE A 584 -16.51 -6.40 -17.72
N GLY A 585 -17.57 -5.60 -17.56
CA GLY A 585 -18.75 -5.64 -18.43
C GLY A 585 -19.71 -6.79 -18.13
N GLU A 586 -19.55 -7.47 -17.00
CA GLU A 586 -20.43 -8.54 -16.56
C GLU A 586 -21.55 -7.98 -15.66
N ALA A 587 -22.80 -8.42 -15.87
CA ALA A 587 -23.96 -8.07 -15.05
C ALA A 587 -24.15 -6.55 -14.80
N VAL A 588 -23.84 -5.72 -15.81
CA VAL A 588 -24.04 -4.26 -15.75
C VAL A 588 -25.53 -3.93 -15.69
N LEU A 589 -25.91 -3.04 -14.78
CA LEU A 589 -27.28 -2.54 -14.61
C LEU A 589 -27.33 -1.05 -14.98
N GLU A 590 -28.35 -0.63 -15.71
CA GLU A 590 -28.53 0.77 -16.15
C GLU A 590 -29.67 1.49 -15.43
N GLY A 591 -30.46 0.78 -14.60
CA GLY A 591 -31.52 1.34 -13.77
C GLY A 591 -32.93 0.85 -14.12
N PRO A 592 -33.32 0.68 -15.42
CA PRO A 592 -34.63 0.14 -15.79
C PRO A 592 -34.92 -1.27 -15.24
N GLU A 593 -33.89 -2.01 -14.82
CA GLU A 593 -34.00 -3.35 -14.27
C GLU A 593 -34.37 -3.38 -12.77
N LEU A 594 -34.35 -2.22 -12.09
CA LEU A 594 -34.63 -2.12 -10.65
C LEU A 594 -36.15 -2.17 -10.35
N ASP A 595 -36.57 -2.95 -9.36
CA ASP A 595 -37.92 -2.83 -8.78
C ASP A 595 -37.87 -1.88 -7.58
N ILE A 596 -38.41 -0.68 -7.77
CA ILE A 596 -38.37 0.42 -6.80
C ILE A 596 -39.76 0.56 -6.15
N ARG A 597 -39.77 0.49 -4.82
CA ARG A 597 -40.93 0.77 -3.96
C ARG A 597 -40.57 1.92 -3.01
N ALA A 598 -41.58 2.45 -2.32
CA ALA A 598 -41.35 3.54 -1.37
C ALA A 598 -40.46 3.14 -0.18
N ASP A 599 -40.45 1.86 0.18
CA ASP A 599 -39.77 1.30 1.35
C ASP A 599 -38.55 0.43 0.99
N ARG A 600 -38.34 0.12 -0.29
CA ARG A 600 -37.26 -0.77 -0.74
C ARG A 600 -36.90 -0.66 -2.22
N ILE A 601 -35.68 -1.07 -2.55
CA ILE A 601 -35.20 -1.28 -3.92
C ILE A 601 -34.70 -2.71 -4.06
N HIS A 602 -35.27 -3.48 -4.98
CA HIS A 602 -34.72 -4.77 -5.36
C HIS A 602 -33.78 -4.60 -6.57
N ILE A 603 -32.56 -5.10 -6.43
CA ILE A 603 -31.49 -4.99 -7.42
C ILE A 603 -31.26 -6.39 -8.00
N PRO A 604 -31.40 -6.58 -9.33
CA PRO A 604 -31.12 -7.86 -9.96
C PRO A 604 -29.73 -8.40 -9.58
N GLY A 605 -29.66 -9.69 -9.29
CA GLY A 605 -28.42 -10.33 -8.84
C GLY A 605 -28.15 -10.24 -7.34
N TYR A 606 -29.03 -9.64 -6.54
CA TYR A 606 -29.01 -9.68 -5.07
C TYR A 606 -30.29 -10.34 -4.52
N HIS A 607 -30.15 -11.24 -3.54
CA HIS A 607 -31.29 -11.88 -2.87
C HIS A 607 -32.01 -10.94 -1.91
N GLN A 608 -31.27 -10.09 -1.20
CA GLN A 608 -31.82 -9.10 -0.29
C GLN A 608 -32.15 -7.80 -1.02
N ALA A 609 -33.26 -7.15 -0.66
CA ALA A 609 -33.57 -5.81 -1.13
C ALA A 609 -32.85 -4.76 -0.26
N VAL A 610 -32.51 -3.62 -0.84
CA VAL A 610 -32.07 -2.44 -0.09
C VAL A 610 -33.30 -1.84 0.60
N SER A 611 -33.25 -1.62 1.91
CA SER A 611 -34.32 -0.91 2.61
C SER A 611 -34.16 0.58 2.42
N LEU A 612 -35.26 1.29 2.12
CA LEU A 612 -35.31 2.75 2.10
C LEU A 612 -35.78 3.34 3.44
N ASN A 613 -36.03 2.50 4.44
CA ASN A 613 -36.31 2.95 5.79
C ASN A 613 -35.01 3.45 6.43
N VAL A 614 -34.80 4.75 6.40
CA VAL A 614 -33.64 5.40 7.00
C VAL A 614 -33.93 5.69 8.47
N ASP A 615 -32.99 5.39 9.36
CA ASP A 615 -33.08 5.77 10.77
C ASP A 615 -33.13 7.30 10.89
N ASN A 616 -34.15 7.81 11.58
CA ASN A 616 -34.36 9.24 11.77
C ASN A 616 -34.10 9.60 13.25
N PRO A 617 -32.90 10.08 13.59
CA PRO A 617 -32.55 10.43 14.98
C PRO A 617 -33.17 11.77 15.44
N PHE A 618 -33.88 12.49 14.57
CA PHE A 618 -34.39 13.84 14.85
C PHE A 618 -35.89 13.88 15.22
N GLY A 619 -36.57 12.73 15.23
CA GLY A 619 -38.01 12.64 15.48
C GLY A 619 -38.86 13.18 14.33
N SER A 620 -40.17 13.39 14.56
CA SER A 620 -41.12 13.89 13.56
C SER A 620 -41.65 15.27 13.95
N LEU A 621 -41.67 16.21 12.98
CA LEU A 621 -42.25 17.54 13.18
C LEU A 621 -43.79 17.53 13.22
N ASN A 622 -44.43 16.50 12.67
CA ASN A 622 -45.89 16.40 12.54
C ASN A 622 -46.50 15.53 13.64
N GLY A 623 -45.96 15.59 14.86
CA GLY A 623 -46.32 14.69 15.95
C GLY A 623 -47.82 14.66 16.27
N GLU A 624 -48.51 13.59 15.87
CA GLU A 624 -49.34 12.88 16.84
C GLU A 624 -48.36 12.13 17.75
N GLY A 625 -48.19 12.64 18.97
CA GLY A 625 -47.31 12.04 19.96
C GLY A 625 -47.75 10.63 20.28
N GLN A 626 -46.79 9.71 20.36
CA GLN A 626 -46.96 8.51 21.16
C GLN A 626 -45.88 8.49 22.22
N SER A 627 -46.42 8.54 23.44
CA SER A 627 -45.82 8.37 24.77
C SER A 627 -45.08 7.06 24.94
#